data_AF-A0A1B8Q9A7-F1
#
_entry.id   AF-A0A1B8Q9A7-F1
#
_cell.length_a   1.000
_cell.length_b   1.000
_cell.length_c   1.000
_cell.angle_alpha   90.00
_cell.angle_beta   90.00
_cell.angle_gamma   90.00
#
_symmetry.space_group_name_H-M   'P 1'
#
loop_
_entity.id
_entity.type
_entity.pdbx_description
1 polymer ?
#
loop_
_entity_poly.entity_id
_entity_poly.type
_entity_poly.pdbx_seq_one_letter_code
_entity_poly.pdbx_strand_id
1 'polypeptide(L)'
;MTVIRGHIIRLDPTDKQAILPALAQTREQWEQLRPRVDDYLKVARDLKVDAAPALNAANDQAKTSSLVMNDTLNTLTGTVYNRAQNEANLIRLIQLLGVGAILTYFGIFIFFFVRRLREADAQAAAAQRETAEIMANVNTGLFLLNKDLSIGNQYSAQLTNIMGTDQIAGENLAQLLKNKVTAKDLEVTEGFVKQLYNPRVKEKLIDDLNPLKKVLLQDEGKTSGANKYLDFKFSRVYDQNNIARILVNVQDVTQQVRLEQRLEEERAQNDLQIEMLTTILNVSPTIINEFIQNTKQNIVKINNILKTPGSDQGALRDKLAQMYRIMHSLKGEASALNLHTFTNIANNFEEKLKGLQAKDKLGGNDFLPLTIHLDELLNLSNTIESLGLRINQNAAPVADTSAAPARCIPSSRKSLPIQPMVV
;
A
#
# COMPACT_ATOMS: atom_id res chain seq x y z
N MET A 1 36.60 -66.03 82.05
CA MET A 1 35.74 -66.81 81.15
C MET A 1 35.24 -65.83 80.10
N THR A 2 35.96 -65.72 78.98
CA THR A 2 35.78 -64.61 78.03
C THR A 2 35.06 -65.15 76.79
N VAL A 3 33.81 -64.75 76.60
CA VAL A 3 32.96 -65.15 75.47
C VAL A 3 33.24 -64.21 74.28
N ILE A 4 33.73 -64.76 73.17
CA ILE A 4 33.90 -64.03 71.91
C ILE A 4 32.52 -63.93 71.23
N ARG A 5 31.93 -62.73 71.17
CA ARG A 5 30.69 -62.44 70.42
C ARG A 5 31.00 -62.34 68.92
N GLY A 6 30.43 -63.22 68.10
CA GLY A 6 30.45 -63.12 66.64
C GLY A 6 29.26 -62.34 66.09
N HIS A 7 29.48 -61.50 65.06
CA HIS A 7 28.42 -60.81 64.30
C HIS A 7 27.92 -61.67 63.13
N ILE A 8 26.61 -61.70 62.90
CA ILE A 8 25.98 -62.40 61.78
C ILE A 8 25.69 -61.38 60.66
N ILE A 9 26.31 -61.57 59.50
CA ILE A 9 26.04 -60.80 58.28
C ILE A 9 25.14 -61.64 57.37
N ARG A 10 24.01 -61.09 56.91
CA ARG A 10 23.11 -61.75 55.94
C ARG A 10 23.51 -61.35 54.52
N LEU A 11 23.79 -62.34 53.68
CA LEU A 11 24.11 -62.18 52.24
C LEU A 11 22.87 -62.49 51.38
N ASP A 12 22.77 -61.83 50.23
CA ASP A 12 21.63 -61.93 49.30
C ASP A 12 21.46 -63.35 48.70
N PRO A 13 20.24 -63.76 48.31
CA PRO A 13 19.97 -65.11 47.84
C PRO A 13 20.76 -65.56 46.61
N THR A 14 21.05 -64.63 45.70
CA THR A 14 21.73 -64.88 44.41
C THR A 14 23.22 -65.20 44.59
N ASP A 15 23.82 -64.69 45.66
CA ASP A 15 25.23 -64.90 46.01
C ASP A 15 25.49 -66.29 46.61
N LYS A 16 24.43 -66.99 47.04
CA LYS A 16 24.54 -68.23 47.80
C LYS A 16 25.22 -69.36 47.02
N GLN A 17 25.00 -69.52 45.71
CA GLN A 17 25.55 -70.69 44.98
C GLN A 17 27.09 -70.70 44.87
N ALA A 18 27.73 -69.53 44.78
CA ALA A 18 29.20 -69.45 44.70
C ALA A 18 29.85 -69.29 46.09
N ILE A 19 29.15 -68.65 47.03
CA ILE A 19 29.69 -68.35 48.37
C ILE A 19 29.53 -69.53 49.34
N LEU A 20 28.45 -70.32 49.24
CA LEU A 20 28.18 -71.45 50.12
C LEU A 20 29.29 -72.53 50.15
N PRO A 21 29.86 -73.00 49.02
CA PRO A 21 30.89 -74.04 49.06
C PRO A 21 32.20 -73.53 49.70
N ALA A 22 32.62 -72.30 49.41
CA ALA A 22 33.84 -71.72 49.99
C ALA A 22 33.69 -71.49 51.51
N LEU A 23 32.51 -71.03 51.96
CA LEU A 23 32.21 -70.89 53.40
C LEU A 23 32.09 -72.25 54.09
N ALA A 24 31.54 -73.27 53.43
CA ALA A 24 31.47 -74.63 53.97
C ALA A 24 32.87 -75.23 54.16
N GLN A 25 33.75 -75.05 53.18
CA GLN A 25 35.14 -75.53 53.25
C GLN A 25 35.95 -74.79 54.33
N THR A 26 35.80 -73.47 54.45
CA THR A 26 36.40 -72.68 55.53
C THR A 26 35.91 -73.18 56.89
N ARG A 27 34.61 -73.46 57.03
CA ARG A 27 34.01 -73.99 58.26
C ARG A 27 34.54 -75.39 58.60
N GLU A 28 34.69 -76.26 57.61
CA GLU A 28 35.24 -77.60 57.80
C GLU A 28 36.68 -77.56 58.33
N GLN A 29 37.52 -76.70 57.74
CA GLN A 29 38.90 -76.50 58.20
C GLN A 29 38.97 -75.93 59.63
N TRP A 30 37.98 -75.14 60.03
CA TRP A 30 37.87 -74.62 61.40
C TRP A 30 37.45 -75.70 62.40
N GLU A 31 36.49 -76.55 62.04
CA GLU A 31 36.06 -77.67 62.88
C GLU A 31 37.17 -78.73 63.05
N GLN A 32 38.08 -78.89 62.09
CA GLN A 32 39.26 -79.75 62.23
C GLN A 32 40.34 -79.17 63.16
N LEU A 33 40.46 -77.84 63.21
CA LEU A 33 41.45 -77.14 64.03
C LEU A 33 41.00 -76.99 65.48
N ARG A 34 39.74 -76.64 65.70
CA ARG A 34 39.14 -76.36 67.02
C ARG A 34 39.49 -77.41 68.10
N PRO A 35 39.27 -78.72 67.92
CA PRO A 35 39.51 -79.69 68.98
C PRO A 35 41.00 -79.81 69.35
N ARG A 36 41.92 -79.62 68.39
CA ARG A 36 43.37 -79.69 68.66
C ARG A 36 43.87 -78.47 69.42
N VAL A 37 43.29 -77.30 69.15
CA VAL A 37 43.55 -76.09 69.93
C VAL A 37 42.99 -76.24 71.34
N ASP A 38 41.78 -76.80 71.48
CA ASP A 38 41.16 -77.05 72.78
C ASP A 38 41.94 -78.09 73.62
N ASP A 39 42.46 -79.14 72.99
CA ASP A 39 43.28 -80.15 73.67
C ASP A 39 44.65 -79.61 74.09
N TYR A 40 45.29 -78.78 73.28
CA TYR A 40 46.48 -78.04 73.70
C TYR A 40 46.18 -77.13 74.90
N LEU A 41 45.08 -76.37 74.87
CA LEU A 41 44.69 -75.45 75.95
C LEU A 41 44.42 -76.16 77.30
N LYS A 42 44.03 -77.44 77.27
CA LYS A 42 43.87 -78.28 78.48
C LYS A 42 45.20 -78.70 79.08
N VAL A 43 46.18 -79.11 78.26
CA VAL A 43 47.49 -79.60 78.73
C VAL A 43 48.45 -78.45 79.05
N ALA A 44 48.30 -77.29 78.40
CA ALA A 44 49.17 -76.11 78.57
C ALA A 44 49.16 -75.50 79.99
N ARG A 45 48.24 -75.91 80.86
CA ARG A 45 48.14 -75.45 82.26
C ARG A 45 48.78 -76.40 83.28
N ASP A 46 49.24 -77.58 82.88
CA ASP A 46 49.87 -78.56 83.76
C ASP A 46 51.39 -78.58 83.56
N LEU A 47 52.16 -78.16 84.58
CA LEU A 47 53.63 -78.09 84.52
C LEU A 47 54.31 -79.48 84.54
N LYS A 48 53.56 -80.59 84.75
CA LYS A 48 54.12 -81.94 84.87
C LYS A 48 54.03 -82.79 83.60
N VAL A 49 53.35 -82.29 82.56
CA VAL A 49 53.13 -83.03 81.31
C VAL A 49 53.82 -82.30 80.18
N ASP A 50 54.59 -83.03 79.36
CA ASP A 50 55.22 -82.46 78.17
C ASP A 50 54.13 -82.08 77.15
N ALA A 51 53.86 -80.78 77.05
CA ALA A 51 52.86 -80.22 76.14
C ALA A 51 53.38 -80.04 74.70
N ALA A 52 54.68 -80.31 74.44
CA ALA A 52 55.29 -80.15 73.12
C ALA A 52 54.61 -80.96 71.99
N PRO A 53 54.18 -82.23 72.20
CA PRO A 53 53.52 -83.01 71.14
C PRO A 53 52.16 -82.44 70.73
N ALA A 54 51.37 -82.01 71.71
CA ALA A 54 50.04 -81.41 71.48
C ALA A 54 50.15 -80.03 70.82
N LEU A 55 51.15 -79.23 71.22
CA LEU A 55 51.42 -77.92 70.61
C LEU A 55 51.86 -78.05 69.14
N ASN A 56 52.76 -79.00 68.84
CA ASN A 56 53.24 -79.22 67.47
C ASN A 56 52.10 -79.68 66.56
N ALA A 57 51.27 -80.62 67.01
CA ALA A 57 50.10 -81.09 66.26
C ALA A 57 49.06 -79.98 66.01
N ALA A 58 48.86 -79.08 66.98
CA ALA A 58 47.98 -77.92 66.83
C ALA A 58 48.58 -76.87 65.88
N ASN A 59 49.89 -76.62 65.96
CA ASN A 59 50.59 -75.66 65.10
C ASN A 59 50.63 -76.11 63.63
N ASP A 60 50.89 -77.39 63.37
CA ASP A 60 50.91 -77.94 62.01
C ASP A 60 49.51 -77.97 61.38
N GLN A 61 48.48 -78.27 62.18
CA GLN A 61 47.09 -78.15 61.73
C GLN A 61 46.70 -76.69 61.50
N ALA A 62 47.15 -75.75 62.35
CA ALA A 62 46.86 -74.32 62.21
C ALA A 62 47.48 -73.75 60.93
N LYS A 63 48.71 -74.12 60.60
CA LYS A 63 49.36 -73.72 59.34
C LYS A 63 48.59 -74.24 58.12
N THR A 64 48.25 -75.53 58.13
CA THR A 64 47.51 -76.15 57.01
C THR A 64 46.12 -75.54 56.85
N SER A 65 45.37 -75.44 57.96
CA SER A 65 44.01 -74.91 57.99
C SER A 65 43.98 -73.42 57.60
N SER A 66 44.90 -72.59 58.12
CA SER A 66 45.00 -71.17 57.78
C SER A 66 45.35 -70.92 56.30
N LEU A 67 46.24 -71.74 55.71
CA LEU A 67 46.55 -71.64 54.28
C LEU A 67 45.32 -71.92 53.41
N VAL A 68 44.60 -73.01 53.71
CA VAL A 68 43.39 -73.38 52.95
C VAL A 68 42.27 -72.35 53.16
N MET A 69 42.07 -71.84 54.38
CA MET A 69 41.10 -70.78 54.65
C MET A 69 41.44 -69.48 53.93
N ASN A 70 42.70 -69.05 53.94
CA ASN A 70 43.09 -67.82 53.26
C ASN A 70 42.99 -67.95 51.72
N ASP A 71 43.36 -69.10 51.16
CA ASP A 71 43.24 -69.37 49.73
C ASP A 71 41.77 -69.38 49.27
N THR A 72 40.90 -70.04 50.03
CA THR A 72 39.46 -70.09 49.75
C THR A 72 38.80 -68.72 49.92
N LEU A 73 39.18 -67.93 50.94
CA LEU A 73 38.70 -66.56 51.12
C LEU A 73 39.19 -65.61 50.02
N ASN A 74 40.45 -65.71 49.59
CA ASN A 74 40.98 -64.92 48.47
C ASN A 74 40.26 -65.25 47.16
N THR A 75 40.02 -66.53 46.90
CA THR A 75 39.24 -66.98 45.74
C THR A 75 37.81 -66.45 45.79
N LEU A 76 37.18 -66.47 46.96
CA LEU A 76 35.85 -65.90 47.18
C LEU A 76 35.80 -64.39 46.88
N THR A 77 36.72 -63.62 47.46
CA THR A 77 36.82 -62.17 47.21
C THR A 77 37.03 -61.87 45.73
N GLY A 78 37.89 -62.64 45.05
CA GLY A 78 38.09 -62.52 43.60
C GLY A 78 36.82 -62.79 42.80
N THR A 79 36.08 -63.85 43.12
CA THR A 79 34.83 -64.20 42.40
C THR A 79 33.72 -63.17 42.59
N VAL A 80 33.54 -62.63 43.80
CA VAL A 80 32.55 -61.59 44.09
C VAL A 80 32.93 -60.28 43.40
N TYR A 81 34.19 -59.88 43.48
CA TYR A 81 34.68 -58.65 42.84
C TYR A 81 34.53 -58.70 41.31
N ASN A 82 34.88 -59.84 40.69
CA ASN A 82 34.75 -60.02 39.25
C ASN A 82 33.29 -60.01 38.78
N ARG A 83 32.35 -60.51 39.56
CA ARG A 83 30.91 -60.45 39.22
C ARG A 83 30.33 -59.05 39.35
N ALA A 84 30.64 -58.34 40.43
CA ALA A 84 30.21 -56.95 40.62
C ALA A 84 30.69 -56.04 39.47
N GLN A 85 31.91 -56.28 38.97
CA GLN A 85 32.46 -55.52 37.84
C GLN A 85 31.74 -55.83 36.51
N ASN A 86 31.30 -57.07 36.30
CA ASN A 86 30.58 -57.46 35.08
C ASN A 86 29.18 -56.83 35.00
N GLU A 87 28.45 -56.75 36.11
CA GLU A 87 27.15 -56.06 36.16
C GLU A 87 27.29 -54.55 35.93
N ALA A 88 28.34 -53.93 36.50
CA ALA A 88 28.62 -52.52 36.29
C ALA A 88 28.93 -52.18 34.82
N ASN A 89 29.57 -53.09 34.08
CA ASN A 89 29.87 -52.91 32.65
C ASN A 89 28.62 -52.94 31.77
N LEU A 90 27.64 -53.80 32.07
CA LEU A 90 26.36 -53.84 31.33
C LEU A 90 25.58 -52.54 31.52
N ILE A 91 25.53 -52.00 32.73
CA ILE A 91 24.86 -50.72 33.01
C ILE A 91 25.54 -49.57 32.24
N ARG A 92 26.88 -49.52 32.23
CA ARG A 92 27.63 -48.50 31.46
C ARG A 92 27.38 -48.60 29.96
N LEU A 93 27.29 -49.81 29.41
CA LEU A 93 27.01 -50.02 27.99
C LEU A 93 25.62 -49.47 27.62
N ILE A 94 24.60 -49.79 28.41
CA ILE A 94 23.24 -49.29 28.19
C ILE A 94 23.18 -47.76 28.30
N GLN A 95 23.88 -47.17 29.27
CA GLN A 95 23.97 -45.71 29.41
C GLN A 95 24.64 -45.04 28.21
N LEU A 96 25.74 -45.62 27.70
CA LEU A 96 26.44 -45.07 26.53
C LEU A 96 25.58 -45.14 25.27
N LEU A 97 24.86 -46.26 25.08
CA LEU A 97 23.87 -46.38 24.00
C LEU A 97 22.71 -45.39 24.16
N GLY A 98 22.21 -45.19 25.39
CA GLY A 98 21.16 -44.22 25.68
C GLY A 98 21.57 -42.79 25.38
N VAL A 99 22.76 -42.36 25.82
CA VAL A 99 23.31 -41.03 25.51
C VAL A 99 23.53 -40.88 24.01
N GLY A 100 24.08 -41.89 23.33
CA GLY A 100 24.26 -41.88 21.88
C GLY A 100 22.94 -41.74 21.12
N ALA A 101 21.90 -42.46 21.55
CA ALA A 101 20.56 -42.37 20.97
C ALA A 101 19.95 -40.96 21.16
N ILE A 102 20.08 -40.38 22.35
CA ILE A 102 19.59 -39.01 22.62
C ILE A 102 20.34 -37.98 21.77
N LEU A 103 21.66 -38.07 21.68
CA LEU A 103 22.47 -37.17 20.84
C LEU A 103 22.12 -37.29 19.35
N THR A 104 21.90 -38.52 18.88
CA THR A 104 21.49 -38.77 17.50
C THR A 104 20.11 -38.19 17.22
N TYR A 105 19.16 -38.42 18.12
CA TYR A 105 17.83 -37.83 18.03
C TYR A 105 17.88 -36.30 18.04
N PHE A 106 18.69 -35.70 18.91
CA PHE A 106 18.89 -34.26 18.98
C PHE A 106 19.48 -33.69 17.68
N GLY A 107 20.47 -34.37 17.10
CA GLY A 107 21.05 -33.99 15.80
C GLY A 107 20.02 -34.01 14.67
N ILE A 108 19.21 -35.08 14.59
CA ILE A 108 18.12 -35.21 13.61
C ILE A 108 17.06 -34.12 13.83
N PHE A 109 16.69 -33.87 15.09
CA PHE A 109 15.72 -32.84 15.45
C PHE A 109 16.19 -31.45 15.06
N ILE A 110 17.44 -31.08 15.38
CA ILE A 110 18.03 -29.80 14.95
C ILE A 110 18.03 -29.71 13.42
N PHE A 111 18.50 -30.75 12.73
CA PHE A 111 18.57 -30.73 11.28
C PHE A 111 17.19 -30.52 10.64
N PHE A 112 16.17 -31.25 11.12
CA PHE A 112 14.79 -31.10 10.66
C PHE A 112 14.24 -29.71 10.97
N PHE A 113 14.43 -29.21 12.20
CA PHE A 113 13.89 -27.92 12.64
C PHE A 113 14.55 -26.74 11.92
N VAL A 114 15.88 -26.76 11.77
CA VAL A 114 16.62 -25.72 11.03
C VAL A 114 16.21 -25.70 9.57
N ARG A 115 16.03 -26.87 8.94
CA ARG A 115 15.55 -26.94 7.57
C ARG A 115 14.13 -26.38 7.45
N ARG A 116 13.22 -26.78 8.33
CA ARG A 116 11.84 -26.29 8.36
C ARG A 116 11.76 -24.78 8.59
N LEU A 117 12.58 -24.25 9.49
CA LEU A 117 12.63 -22.81 9.77
C LEU A 117 13.13 -22.04 8.55
N ARG A 118 14.19 -22.52 7.89
CA ARG A 118 14.71 -21.91 6.66
C ARG A 118 13.70 -21.92 5.52
N GLU A 119 12.95 -23.02 5.35
CA GLU A 119 11.90 -23.10 4.32
C GLU A 119 10.75 -22.11 4.61
N ALA A 120 10.32 -21.98 5.86
CA ALA A 120 9.31 -21.01 6.28
C ALA A 120 9.78 -19.55 6.09
N ASP A 121 11.02 -19.25 6.50
CA ASP A 121 11.64 -17.93 6.30
C ASP A 121 11.80 -17.60 4.82
N ALA A 122 12.19 -18.58 4.00
CA ALA A 122 12.31 -18.41 2.56
C ALA A 122 10.96 -18.12 1.90
N GLN A 123 9.89 -18.81 2.30
CA GLN A 123 8.53 -18.54 1.81
C GLN A 123 8.03 -17.16 2.24
N ALA A 124 8.23 -16.78 3.51
CA ALA A 124 7.86 -15.46 4.00
C ALA A 124 8.64 -14.34 3.28
N ALA A 125 9.95 -14.53 3.08
CA ALA A 125 10.79 -13.59 2.34
C ALA A 125 10.39 -13.51 0.85
N ALA A 126 10.01 -14.64 0.24
CA ALA A 126 9.52 -14.65 -1.15
C ALA A 126 8.20 -13.87 -1.28
N ALA A 127 7.23 -14.10 -0.39
CA ALA A 127 5.96 -13.37 -0.39
C ALA A 127 6.14 -11.86 -0.13
N GLN A 128 7.09 -11.49 0.74
CA GLN A 128 7.44 -10.09 0.96
C GLN A 128 8.09 -9.45 -0.29
N ARG A 129 8.98 -10.17 -0.98
CA ARG A 129 9.58 -9.69 -2.24
C ARG A 129 8.53 -9.50 -3.33
N GLU A 130 7.63 -10.46 -3.51
CA GLU A 130 6.54 -10.36 -4.48
C GLU A 130 5.66 -9.14 -4.20
N THR A 131 5.30 -8.91 -2.94
CA THR A 131 4.53 -7.72 -2.54
C THR A 131 5.31 -6.43 -2.82
N ALA A 132 6.61 -6.40 -2.51
CA ALA A 132 7.47 -5.24 -2.77
C ALA A 132 7.64 -4.96 -4.27
N GLU A 133 7.76 -5.98 -5.11
CA GLU A 133 7.83 -5.86 -6.57
C GLU A 133 6.54 -5.29 -7.16
N ILE A 134 5.37 -5.73 -6.64
CA ILE A 134 4.07 -5.14 -7.01
C ILE A 134 4.03 -3.66 -6.61
N MET A 135 4.41 -3.33 -5.37
CA MET A 135 4.39 -1.95 -4.87
C MET A 135 5.39 -1.04 -5.61
N ALA A 136 6.50 -1.59 -6.11
CA ALA A 136 7.50 -0.85 -6.86
C ALA A 136 7.07 -0.54 -8.31
N ASN A 137 6.36 -1.47 -8.96
CA ASN A 137 5.99 -1.36 -10.38
C ASN A 137 4.61 -0.74 -10.64
N VAL A 138 3.77 -0.59 -9.61
CA VAL A 138 2.47 0.04 -9.77
C VAL A 138 2.62 1.55 -10.02
N ASN A 139 2.06 2.01 -11.14
CA ASN A 139 2.07 3.43 -11.56
C ASN A 139 1.13 4.33 -10.74
N THR A 140 0.61 3.86 -9.63
CA THR A 140 -0.29 4.61 -8.75
C THR A 140 0.24 4.65 -7.33
N GLY A 141 -0.10 5.71 -6.59
CA GLY A 141 0.25 5.88 -5.18
C GLY A 141 -0.61 4.97 -4.30
N LEU A 142 -0.08 3.86 -3.82
CA LEU A 142 -0.83 2.90 -3.02
C LEU A 142 -0.31 2.94 -1.58
N PHE A 143 -1.20 3.05 -0.61
CA PHE A 143 -0.85 2.92 0.80
C PHE A 143 -2.01 2.37 1.61
N LEU A 144 -1.67 1.79 2.76
CA LEU A 144 -2.66 1.32 3.73
C LEU A 144 -2.88 2.40 4.79
N LEU A 145 -4.14 2.63 5.14
CA LEU A 145 -4.57 3.55 6.18
C LEU A 145 -5.13 2.74 7.36
N ASN A 146 -4.72 3.13 8.56
CA ASN A 146 -5.20 2.59 9.83
C ASN A 146 -6.34 3.45 10.41
N LYS A 147 -6.99 2.94 11.46
CA LYS A 147 -8.17 3.56 12.09
C LYS A 147 -7.90 4.95 12.68
N ASP A 148 -6.65 5.21 13.05
CA ASP A 148 -6.15 6.48 13.58
C ASP A 148 -5.70 7.46 12.47
N LEU A 149 -6.01 7.16 11.21
CA LEU A 149 -5.52 7.89 10.02
C LEU A 149 -3.99 7.84 9.84
N SER A 150 -3.29 6.92 10.51
CA SER A 150 -1.86 6.70 10.25
C SER A 150 -1.64 5.90 8.96
N ILE A 151 -0.66 6.33 8.18
CA ILE A 151 -0.24 5.64 6.96
C ILE A 151 0.67 4.47 7.36
N GLY A 152 0.39 3.29 6.81
CA GLY A 152 1.17 2.08 7.04
C GLY A 152 2.60 2.16 6.49
N ASN A 153 3.48 1.29 6.99
CA ASN A 153 4.89 1.28 6.61
C ASN A 153 5.17 0.87 5.16
N GLN A 154 4.20 0.25 4.48
CA GLN A 154 4.31 -0.17 3.09
C GLN A 154 3.50 0.78 2.20
N TYR A 155 4.17 1.39 1.23
CA TYR A 155 3.59 2.27 0.24
C TYR A 155 4.27 2.07 -1.11
N SER A 156 3.60 2.44 -2.20
CA SER A 156 4.17 2.32 -3.55
C SER A 156 5.24 3.38 -3.83
N ALA A 157 6.22 3.04 -4.67
CA ALA A 157 7.29 3.96 -5.05
C ALA A 157 6.76 5.23 -5.76
N GLN A 158 5.62 5.12 -6.44
CA GLN A 158 5.00 6.26 -7.12
C GLN A 158 4.38 7.28 -6.14
N LEU A 159 4.03 6.87 -4.92
CA LEU A 159 3.43 7.77 -3.94
C LEU A 159 4.38 8.93 -3.54
N THR A 160 5.68 8.66 -3.42
CA THR A 160 6.68 9.70 -3.11
C THR A 160 6.81 10.70 -4.25
N ASN A 161 6.77 10.24 -5.51
CA ASN A 161 6.77 11.11 -6.69
C ASN A 161 5.52 11.99 -6.78
N ILE A 162 4.35 11.43 -6.41
CA ILE A 162 3.07 12.15 -6.43
C ILE A 162 3.01 13.20 -5.33
N MET A 163 3.35 12.81 -4.09
CA MET A 163 3.27 13.67 -2.90
C MET A 163 4.44 14.64 -2.76
N GLY A 164 5.58 14.34 -3.39
CA GLY A 164 6.80 15.16 -3.35
C GLY A 164 7.53 15.11 -2.01
N THR A 165 7.35 14.04 -1.23
CA THR A 165 7.97 13.85 0.10
C THR A 165 8.35 12.38 0.27
N ASP A 166 9.53 12.11 0.83
CA ASP A 166 10.05 10.74 1.01
C ASP A 166 9.64 10.12 2.36
N GLN A 167 9.19 10.94 3.32
CA GLN A 167 8.75 10.52 4.65
C GLN A 167 7.22 10.44 4.70
N ILE A 168 6.65 9.31 4.28
CA ILE A 168 5.19 9.09 4.27
C ILE A 168 4.77 8.04 5.30
N ALA A 169 5.65 7.07 5.59
CA ALA A 169 5.35 6.00 6.54
C ALA A 169 5.15 6.53 7.96
N GLY A 170 4.07 6.12 8.61
CA GLY A 170 3.75 6.47 9.99
C GLY A 170 3.21 7.89 10.19
N GLU A 171 3.17 8.73 9.15
CA GLU A 171 2.53 10.04 9.22
C GLU A 171 1.01 9.93 9.21
N ASN A 172 0.35 10.96 9.75
CA ASN A 172 -1.09 11.08 9.67
C ASN A 172 -1.50 11.64 8.30
N LEU A 173 -2.47 11.01 7.64
CA LEU A 173 -2.99 11.46 6.34
C LEU A 173 -3.44 12.93 6.38
N ALA A 174 -4.06 13.37 7.48
CA ALA A 174 -4.51 14.74 7.61
C ALA A 174 -3.34 15.73 7.63
N GLN A 175 -2.21 15.35 8.24
CA GLN A 175 -1.02 16.18 8.29
C GLN A 175 -0.34 16.30 6.93
N LEU A 176 -0.30 15.19 6.16
CA LEU A 176 0.21 15.17 4.79
C LEU A 176 -0.61 16.08 3.84
N LEU A 177 -1.93 16.14 4.05
CA LEU A 177 -2.85 16.92 3.21
C LEU A 177 -3.07 18.37 3.70
N LYS A 178 -2.71 18.70 4.95
CA LYS A 178 -3.00 19.99 5.61
C LYS A 178 -2.56 21.23 4.83
N ASN A 179 -1.45 21.13 4.10
CA ASN A 179 -0.87 22.24 3.33
C ASN A 179 -1.17 22.14 1.83
N LYS A 180 -1.92 21.12 1.40
CA LYS A 180 -2.16 20.82 -0.02
C LYS A 180 -3.65 20.86 -0.40
N VAL A 181 -4.55 20.82 0.58
CA VAL A 181 -6.01 20.83 0.41
C VAL A 181 -6.62 21.83 1.41
N THR A 182 -7.79 22.38 1.08
CA THR A 182 -8.54 23.30 1.96
C THR A 182 -8.85 22.66 3.32
N ALA A 183 -8.78 23.44 4.40
CA ALA A 183 -9.12 22.96 5.75
C ALA A 183 -10.52 22.32 5.87
N LYS A 184 -11.48 22.82 5.09
CA LYS A 184 -12.84 22.26 5.03
C LYS A 184 -12.86 20.83 4.47
N ASP A 185 -12.10 20.57 3.41
CA ASP A 185 -12.05 19.25 2.77
C ASP A 185 -11.32 18.25 3.65
N LEU A 186 -10.35 18.72 4.44
CA LEU A 186 -9.65 17.91 5.43
C LEU A 186 -10.60 17.37 6.52
N GLU A 187 -11.43 18.25 7.09
CA GLU A 187 -12.41 17.87 8.12
C GLU A 187 -13.43 16.86 7.57
N VAL A 188 -13.92 17.08 6.35
CA VAL A 188 -14.84 16.16 5.68
C VAL A 188 -14.15 14.81 5.40
N THR A 189 -12.88 14.83 5.03
CA THR A 189 -12.07 13.62 4.79
C THR A 189 -11.92 12.79 6.08
N GLU A 190 -11.63 13.41 7.22
CA GLU A 190 -11.52 12.68 8.49
C GLU A 190 -12.85 12.01 8.88
N GLY A 191 -13.97 12.72 8.70
CA GLY A 191 -15.31 12.18 8.93
C GLY A 191 -15.61 11.01 7.99
N PHE A 192 -15.26 11.17 6.71
CA PHE A 192 -15.43 10.14 5.69
C PHE A 192 -14.63 8.87 6.02
N VAL A 193 -13.33 8.99 6.33
CA VAL A 193 -12.48 7.84 6.70
C VAL A 193 -13.02 7.10 7.94
N LYS A 194 -13.50 7.83 8.95
CA LYS A 194 -14.14 7.20 10.13
C LYS A 194 -15.39 6.42 9.73
N GLN A 195 -16.18 6.95 8.80
CA GLN A 195 -17.35 6.28 8.25
C GLN A 195 -16.98 5.07 7.39
N LEU A 196 -15.80 5.04 6.76
CA LEU A 196 -15.30 3.87 6.05
C LEU A 196 -15.04 2.67 6.96
N TYR A 197 -14.75 2.85 8.24
CA TYR A 197 -14.67 1.74 9.20
C TYR A 197 -16.04 1.25 9.69
N ASN A 198 -17.14 1.90 9.30
CA ASN A 198 -18.49 1.47 9.66
C ASN A 198 -19.02 0.41 8.66
N PRO A 199 -19.29 -0.83 9.12
CA PRO A 199 -19.72 -1.92 8.24
C PRO A 199 -21.11 -1.70 7.63
N ARG A 200 -21.91 -0.74 8.10
CA ARG A 200 -23.26 -0.46 7.58
C ARG A 200 -23.28 0.36 6.29
N VAL A 201 -22.14 0.90 5.85
CA VAL A 201 -22.06 1.75 4.64
C VAL A 201 -21.73 0.89 3.43
N LYS A 202 -22.52 1.02 2.36
CA LYS A 202 -22.31 0.29 1.10
C LYS A 202 -21.12 0.85 0.33
N GLU A 203 -20.35 -0.02 -0.32
CA GLU A 203 -19.13 0.33 -1.04
C GLU A 203 -19.36 1.30 -2.22
N LYS A 204 -20.44 1.16 -2.97
CA LYS A 204 -20.75 2.11 -4.06
C LYS A 204 -20.94 3.56 -3.59
N LEU A 205 -21.46 3.73 -2.36
CA LEU A 205 -21.63 5.07 -1.78
C LEU A 205 -20.30 5.68 -1.33
N ILE A 206 -19.26 4.87 -1.14
CA ILE A 206 -17.91 5.33 -0.77
C ILE A 206 -17.33 6.12 -1.95
N ASP A 207 -17.42 5.60 -3.17
CA ASP A 207 -16.89 6.26 -4.37
C ASP A 207 -17.63 7.56 -4.73
N ASP A 208 -18.95 7.60 -4.48
CA ASP A 208 -19.79 8.76 -4.78
C ASP A 208 -19.68 9.88 -3.74
N LEU A 209 -19.52 9.53 -2.46
CA LEU A 209 -19.42 10.48 -1.35
C LEU A 209 -17.99 10.92 -1.02
N ASN A 210 -17.02 10.51 -1.83
CA ASN A 210 -15.62 10.80 -1.59
C ASN A 210 -15.30 12.30 -1.78
N PRO A 211 -14.92 13.03 -0.71
CA PRO A 211 -14.58 14.46 -0.80
C PRO A 211 -13.26 14.71 -1.53
N LEU A 212 -12.39 13.69 -1.67
CA LEU A 212 -11.08 13.78 -2.32
C LEU A 212 -11.10 13.26 -3.77
N LYS A 213 -12.27 13.28 -4.41
CA LYS A 213 -12.41 12.94 -5.83
C LYS A 213 -11.97 14.13 -6.68
N LYS A 214 -10.91 13.95 -7.47
CA LYS A 214 -10.30 15.00 -8.33
C LYS A 214 -9.96 16.31 -7.59
N VAL A 215 -9.18 16.24 -6.52
CA VAL A 215 -8.71 17.43 -5.79
C VAL A 215 -7.51 18.09 -6.47
N LEU A 216 -7.52 19.42 -6.51
CA LEU A 216 -6.40 20.24 -6.96
C LEU A 216 -5.39 20.37 -5.82
N LEU A 217 -4.17 19.89 -6.05
CA LEU A 217 -3.05 20.12 -5.15
C LEU A 217 -2.24 21.31 -5.64
N GLN A 218 -2.17 22.33 -4.80
CA GLN A 218 -1.20 23.42 -4.92
C GLN A 218 0.02 23.09 -4.07
N ASP A 219 1.21 23.17 -4.67
CA ASP A 219 2.46 22.94 -3.95
C ASP A 219 3.06 24.29 -3.58
N GLU A 220 2.90 24.72 -2.32
CA GLU A 220 3.30 26.06 -1.86
C GLU A 220 4.82 26.31 -1.79
N GLY A 221 5.66 25.33 -2.17
CA GLY A 221 7.12 25.43 -2.05
C GLY A 221 7.89 25.67 -3.35
N LYS A 222 7.26 25.60 -4.53
CA LYS A 222 7.95 25.76 -5.81
C LYS A 222 7.19 26.77 -6.66
N THR A 223 7.83 27.90 -6.95
CA THR A 223 7.37 28.98 -7.86
C THR A 223 7.03 28.51 -9.29
N SER A 224 7.25 27.22 -9.59
CA SER A 224 6.92 26.53 -10.84
C SER A 224 6.34 25.12 -10.58
N GLY A 225 5.62 24.92 -9.47
CA GLY A 225 4.89 23.69 -9.21
C GLY A 225 3.62 23.67 -10.05
N ALA A 226 3.63 22.97 -11.20
CA ALA A 226 2.44 22.81 -12.02
C ALA A 226 1.30 22.22 -11.17
N ASN A 227 0.18 22.94 -11.08
CA ASN A 227 -1.07 22.48 -10.51
C ASN A 227 -1.33 21.02 -10.91
N LYS A 228 -1.41 20.11 -9.91
CA LYS A 228 -1.70 18.69 -10.13
C LYS A 228 -3.12 18.39 -9.67
N TYR A 229 -3.83 17.57 -10.45
CA TYR A 229 -5.10 16.99 -10.03
C TYR A 229 -4.85 15.56 -9.57
N LEU A 230 -5.20 15.26 -8.33
CA LEU A 230 -5.10 13.92 -7.78
C LEU A 230 -6.50 13.33 -7.54
N ASP A 231 -6.63 12.06 -7.87
CA ASP A 231 -7.82 11.26 -7.57
C ASP A 231 -7.49 10.24 -6.49
N PHE A 232 -8.15 10.35 -5.34
CA PHE A 232 -8.01 9.40 -4.23
C PHE A 232 -9.15 8.39 -4.30
N LYS A 233 -8.87 7.09 -4.24
CA LYS A 233 -9.87 6.03 -4.15
C LYS A 233 -9.64 5.21 -2.90
N PHE A 234 -10.71 4.95 -2.17
CA PHE A 234 -10.66 4.25 -0.88
C PHE A 234 -11.36 2.90 -1.00
N SER A 235 -10.63 1.82 -0.71
CA SER A 235 -11.16 0.45 -0.76
C SER A 235 -10.96 -0.22 0.60
N ARG A 236 -11.92 -1.02 1.04
CA ARG A 236 -11.85 -1.71 2.33
C ARG A 236 -11.15 -3.05 2.18
N VAL A 237 -10.23 -3.35 3.10
CA VAL A 237 -9.59 -4.66 3.21
C VAL A 237 -10.22 -5.40 4.38
N TYR A 238 -10.87 -6.53 4.08
CA TYR A 238 -11.55 -7.37 5.06
C TYR A 238 -10.62 -8.48 5.57
N ASP A 239 -10.64 -8.72 6.88
CA ASP A 239 -10.05 -9.89 7.52
C ASP A 239 -11.13 -10.57 8.37
N GLN A 240 -11.45 -11.83 8.05
CA GLN A 240 -12.42 -12.66 8.78
C GLN A 240 -13.71 -11.90 9.20
N ASN A 241 -14.36 -11.23 8.25
CA ASN A 241 -15.58 -10.43 8.43
C ASN A 241 -15.45 -9.06 9.14
N ASN A 242 -14.24 -8.63 9.52
CA ASN A 242 -13.97 -7.31 10.06
C ASN A 242 -13.18 -6.45 9.05
N ILE A 243 -13.42 -5.13 9.05
CA ILE A 243 -12.63 -4.19 8.26
C ILE A 243 -11.29 -4.00 8.96
N ALA A 244 -10.23 -4.65 8.46
CA ALA A 244 -8.91 -4.59 9.08
C ALA A 244 -8.22 -3.26 8.78
N ARG A 245 -8.22 -2.87 7.50
CA ARG A 245 -7.51 -1.67 7.00
C ARG A 245 -8.25 -1.08 5.80
N ILE A 246 -7.89 0.16 5.46
CA ILE A 246 -8.36 0.81 4.23
C ILE A 246 -7.18 0.93 3.28
N LEU A 247 -7.36 0.51 2.05
CA LEU A 247 -6.42 0.71 0.95
C LEU A 247 -6.76 2.02 0.26
N VAL A 248 -5.78 2.91 0.14
CA VAL A 248 -5.93 4.19 -0.56
C VAL A 248 -5.08 4.17 -1.81
N ASN A 249 -5.72 4.41 -2.94
CA ASN A 249 -5.09 4.53 -4.25
C ASN A 249 -5.12 6.00 -4.68
N VAL A 250 -3.97 6.55 -5.03
CA VAL A 250 -3.78 7.95 -5.43
C VAL A 250 -3.27 7.97 -6.86
N GLN A 251 -4.03 8.60 -7.75
CA GLN A 251 -3.67 8.72 -9.16
C GLN A 251 -3.52 10.19 -9.55
N ASP A 252 -2.44 10.51 -10.26
CA ASP A 252 -2.31 11.80 -10.94
C ASP A 252 -3.17 11.79 -12.20
N VAL A 253 -4.28 12.53 -12.17
CA VAL A 253 -5.25 12.67 -13.27
C VAL A 253 -5.11 14.03 -13.95
N THR A 254 -4.00 14.74 -13.76
CA THR A 254 -3.79 16.09 -14.30
C THR A 254 -3.97 16.15 -15.81
N GLN A 255 -3.40 15.19 -16.55
CA GLN A 255 -3.53 15.16 -18.01
C GLN A 255 -4.96 14.87 -18.47
N GLN A 256 -5.68 14.00 -17.74
CA GLN A 256 -7.07 13.68 -18.05
C GLN A 256 -7.96 14.90 -17.83
N VAL A 257 -7.81 15.60 -16.70
CA VAL A 257 -8.59 16.82 -16.42
C VAL A 257 -8.27 17.92 -17.44
N ARG A 258 -6.99 18.12 -17.79
CA ARG A 258 -6.61 19.09 -18.82
C ARG A 258 -7.20 18.75 -20.19
N LEU A 259 -7.25 17.46 -20.53
CA LEU A 259 -7.83 17.01 -21.79
C LEU A 259 -9.36 17.16 -21.77
N GLU A 260 -10.04 16.80 -20.68
CA GLU A 260 -11.47 17.02 -20.47
C GLU A 260 -11.82 18.51 -20.64
N GLN A 261 -11.06 19.40 -19.99
CA GLN A 261 -11.24 20.85 -20.10
C GLN A 261 -11.05 21.35 -21.54
N ARG A 262 -9.97 20.93 -22.22
CA ARG A 262 -9.74 21.30 -23.62
C ARG A 262 -10.86 20.82 -24.54
N LEU A 263 -11.32 19.58 -24.35
CA LEU A 263 -12.40 19.02 -25.14
C LEU A 263 -13.71 19.80 -24.93
N GLU A 264 -13.99 20.21 -23.70
CA GLU A 264 -15.16 21.01 -23.38
C GLU A 264 -15.08 22.41 -24.01
N GLU A 265 -13.90 23.04 -23.96
CA GLU A 265 -13.64 24.32 -24.65
C GLU A 265 -13.82 24.20 -26.16
N GLU A 266 -13.28 23.13 -26.77
CA GLU A 266 -13.44 22.87 -28.21
C GLU A 266 -14.90 22.59 -28.59
N ARG A 267 -15.65 21.86 -27.74
CA ARG A 267 -17.08 21.62 -27.94
C ARG A 267 -17.87 22.91 -27.87
N ALA A 268 -17.65 23.73 -26.84
CA ALA A 268 -18.31 25.03 -26.70
C ALA A 268 -18.02 25.94 -27.90
N GLN A 269 -16.79 25.94 -28.42
CA GLN A 269 -16.45 26.70 -29.63
C GLN A 269 -17.13 26.15 -30.89
N ASN A 270 -17.21 24.83 -31.06
CA ASN A 270 -17.91 24.22 -32.19
C ASN A 270 -19.42 24.47 -32.15
N ASP A 271 -20.03 24.31 -30.98
CA ASP A 271 -21.46 24.57 -30.77
C ASP A 271 -21.81 26.02 -31.13
N LEU A 272 -20.96 26.98 -30.71
CA LEU A 272 -21.09 28.38 -31.09
C LEU A 272 -21.02 28.59 -32.62
N GLN A 273 -20.10 27.90 -33.31
CA GLN A 273 -19.98 28.00 -34.78
C GLN A 273 -21.21 27.44 -35.50
N ILE A 274 -21.72 26.29 -35.04
CA ILE A 274 -22.93 25.67 -35.60
C ILE A 274 -24.16 26.58 -35.40
N GLU A 275 -24.29 27.19 -34.22
CA GLU A 275 -25.35 28.16 -33.95
C GLU A 275 -25.28 29.33 -34.93
N MET A 276 -24.11 29.96 -35.10
CA MET A 276 -23.91 31.08 -36.02
C MET A 276 -24.24 30.71 -37.47
N LEU A 277 -23.80 29.54 -37.94
CA LEU A 277 -24.11 29.06 -39.30
C LEU A 277 -25.62 28.85 -39.48
N THR A 278 -26.28 28.28 -38.49
CA THR A 278 -27.74 28.05 -38.51
C THR A 278 -28.49 29.38 -38.59
N THR A 279 -28.07 30.40 -37.84
CA THR A 279 -28.67 31.73 -37.94
C THR A 279 -28.46 32.35 -39.32
N ILE A 280 -27.25 32.27 -39.89
CA ILE A 280 -26.97 32.84 -41.22
C ILE A 280 -27.78 32.15 -42.32
N LEU A 281 -28.04 30.85 -42.21
CA LEU A 281 -28.84 30.11 -43.19
C LEU A 281 -30.35 30.38 -43.07
N ASN A 282 -30.85 30.62 -41.85
CA ASN A 282 -32.29 30.75 -41.60
C ASN A 282 -32.80 32.20 -41.63
N VAL A 283 -31.92 33.20 -41.49
CA VAL A 283 -32.27 34.63 -41.45
C VAL A 283 -31.70 35.33 -42.68
N SER A 284 -32.44 36.29 -43.25
CA SER A 284 -31.96 37.00 -44.44
C SER A 284 -30.69 37.82 -44.13
N PRO A 285 -29.73 37.92 -45.07
CA PRO A 285 -28.48 38.67 -44.87
C PRO A 285 -28.69 40.15 -44.50
N THR A 286 -29.81 40.75 -44.93
CA THR A 286 -30.18 42.13 -44.63
C THR A 286 -30.50 42.32 -43.14
N ILE A 287 -31.32 41.44 -42.56
CA ILE A 287 -31.75 41.51 -41.16
C ILE A 287 -30.56 41.27 -40.23
N ILE A 288 -29.69 40.31 -40.58
CA ILE A 288 -28.46 40.05 -39.80
C ILE A 288 -27.56 41.27 -39.81
N ASN A 289 -27.29 41.88 -40.97
CA ASN A 289 -26.44 43.07 -41.04
C ASN A 289 -27.03 44.25 -40.27
N GLU A 290 -28.35 44.47 -40.33
CA GLU A 290 -29.01 45.50 -39.54
C GLU A 290 -28.86 45.26 -38.03
N PHE A 291 -29.09 44.03 -37.57
CA PHE A 291 -28.89 43.64 -36.18
C PHE A 291 -27.44 43.85 -35.73
N ILE A 292 -26.46 43.45 -36.54
CA ILE A 292 -25.03 43.62 -36.26
C ILE A 292 -24.66 45.10 -36.14
N GLN A 293 -25.14 45.95 -37.05
CA GLN A 293 -24.93 47.39 -36.99
C GLN A 293 -25.58 48.00 -35.74
N ASN A 294 -26.82 47.64 -35.42
CA ASN A 294 -27.51 48.11 -34.23
C ASN A 294 -26.78 47.67 -32.95
N THR A 295 -26.30 46.43 -32.92
CA THR A 295 -25.50 45.88 -31.81
C THR A 295 -24.22 46.69 -31.59
N LYS A 296 -23.44 46.94 -32.65
CA LYS A 296 -22.21 47.76 -32.57
C LYS A 296 -22.51 49.18 -32.08
N GLN A 297 -23.58 49.80 -32.58
CA GLN A 297 -24.02 51.12 -32.10
C GLN A 297 -24.41 51.10 -30.63
N ASN A 298 -25.11 50.07 -30.17
CA ASN A 298 -25.51 49.92 -28.78
C ASN A 298 -24.30 49.67 -27.85
N ILE A 299 -23.31 48.90 -28.28
CA ILE A 299 -22.04 48.73 -27.57
C ILE A 299 -21.32 50.07 -27.42
N VAL A 300 -21.23 50.86 -28.50
CA VAL A 300 -20.61 52.21 -28.47
C VAL A 300 -21.37 53.14 -27.50
N LYS A 301 -22.72 53.12 -27.53
CA LYS A 301 -23.53 53.90 -26.58
C LYS A 301 -23.22 53.50 -25.13
N ILE A 302 -23.18 52.20 -24.81
CA ILE A 302 -22.84 51.72 -23.47
C ILE A 302 -21.41 52.13 -23.08
N ASN A 303 -20.45 52.00 -23.98
CA ASN A 303 -19.06 52.40 -23.72
C ASN A 303 -18.96 53.91 -23.42
N ASN A 304 -19.69 54.75 -24.15
CA ASN A 304 -19.74 56.19 -23.90
C ASN A 304 -20.40 56.51 -22.54
N ILE A 305 -21.46 55.77 -22.16
CA ILE A 305 -22.08 55.88 -20.83
C ILE A 305 -21.07 55.54 -19.72
N LEU A 306 -20.26 54.50 -19.91
CA LEU A 306 -19.21 54.10 -18.97
C LEU A 306 -18.06 55.13 -18.88
N LYS A 307 -17.70 55.77 -20.00
CA LYS A 307 -16.64 56.80 -20.07
C LYS A 307 -17.05 58.16 -19.50
N THR A 308 -18.34 58.44 -19.38
CA THR A 308 -18.81 59.75 -18.91
C THR A 308 -18.40 59.95 -17.45
N PRO A 309 -17.65 61.02 -17.09
CA PRO A 309 -17.28 61.28 -15.71
C PRO A 309 -18.53 61.61 -14.89
N GLY A 310 -18.65 61.00 -13.71
CA GLY A 310 -19.77 61.24 -12.79
C GLY A 310 -19.71 60.26 -11.64
N SER A 311 -19.36 60.77 -10.46
CA SER A 311 -19.14 59.99 -9.23
C SER A 311 -20.32 60.05 -8.25
N ASP A 312 -21.34 60.86 -8.56
CA ASP A 312 -22.53 60.99 -7.72
C ASP A 312 -23.39 59.72 -7.81
N GLN A 313 -23.92 59.26 -6.68
CA GLN A 313 -24.74 58.05 -6.60
C GLN A 313 -25.97 58.11 -7.53
N GLY A 314 -26.58 59.28 -7.68
CA GLY A 314 -27.68 59.50 -8.63
C GLY A 314 -27.26 59.31 -10.08
N ALA A 315 -26.13 59.88 -10.48
CA ALA A 315 -25.58 59.73 -11.83
C ALA A 315 -25.18 58.27 -12.13
N LEU A 316 -24.64 57.54 -11.14
CA LEU A 316 -24.31 56.11 -11.28
C LEU A 316 -25.56 55.24 -11.42
N ARG A 317 -26.64 55.55 -10.70
CA ARG A 317 -27.94 54.88 -10.82
C ARG A 317 -28.58 55.14 -12.20
N ASP A 318 -28.51 56.37 -12.70
CA ASP A 318 -29.03 56.72 -14.03
C ASP A 318 -28.25 56.02 -15.15
N LYS A 319 -26.92 55.89 -15.01
CA LYS A 319 -26.09 55.09 -15.94
C LYS A 319 -26.53 53.63 -15.96
N LEU A 320 -26.76 53.01 -14.79
CA LEU A 320 -27.25 51.62 -14.71
C LEU A 320 -28.60 51.45 -15.43
N ALA A 321 -29.54 52.37 -15.20
CA ALA A 321 -30.87 52.32 -15.83
C ALA A 321 -30.80 52.46 -17.36
N GLN A 322 -29.94 53.35 -17.87
CA GLN A 322 -29.74 53.52 -19.30
C GLN A 322 -29.12 52.27 -19.96
N MET A 323 -28.06 51.73 -19.37
CA MET A 323 -27.42 50.50 -19.89
C MET A 323 -28.36 49.30 -19.84
N TYR A 324 -29.18 49.19 -18.79
CA TYR A 324 -30.17 48.12 -18.66
C TYR A 324 -31.18 48.16 -19.81
N ARG A 325 -31.73 49.33 -20.15
CA ARG A 325 -32.69 49.45 -21.26
C ARG A 325 -32.07 49.08 -22.61
N ILE A 326 -30.84 49.54 -22.86
CA ILE A 326 -30.12 49.22 -24.11
C ILE A 326 -29.90 47.71 -24.20
N MET A 327 -29.43 47.06 -23.13
CA MET A 327 -29.18 45.62 -23.11
C MET A 327 -30.49 44.81 -23.22
N HIS A 328 -31.57 45.29 -22.60
CA HIS A 328 -32.88 44.64 -22.67
C HIS A 328 -33.47 44.67 -24.08
N SER A 329 -33.32 45.79 -24.79
CA SER A 329 -33.69 45.87 -26.21
C SER A 329 -32.86 44.90 -27.05
N LEU A 330 -31.52 44.88 -26.84
CA LEU A 330 -30.61 44.00 -27.56
C LEU A 330 -30.95 42.51 -27.35
N LYS A 331 -31.30 42.13 -26.12
CA LYS A 331 -31.75 40.78 -25.77
C LYS A 331 -33.04 40.40 -26.52
N GLY A 332 -33.99 41.33 -26.62
CA GLY A 332 -35.24 41.12 -27.36
C GLY A 332 -34.99 40.91 -28.85
N GLU A 333 -34.15 41.74 -29.47
CA GLU A 333 -33.76 41.61 -30.87
C GLU A 333 -33.01 40.28 -31.13
N ALA A 334 -32.05 39.94 -30.27
CA ALA A 334 -31.29 38.68 -30.38
C ALA A 334 -32.19 37.44 -30.26
N SER A 335 -33.14 37.46 -29.31
CA SER A 335 -34.08 36.36 -29.13
C SER A 335 -35.03 36.19 -30.32
N ALA A 336 -35.42 37.29 -30.99
CA ALA A 336 -36.25 37.24 -32.19
C ALA A 336 -35.52 36.60 -33.39
N LEU A 337 -34.20 36.71 -33.44
CA LEU A 337 -33.34 36.11 -34.47
C LEU A 337 -32.82 34.72 -34.10
N ASN A 338 -33.28 34.14 -32.98
CA ASN A 338 -32.80 32.87 -32.42
C ASN A 338 -31.27 32.84 -32.20
N LEU A 339 -30.69 33.99 -31.84
CA LEU A 339 -29.29 34.10 -31.44
C LEU A 339 -29.18 33.85 -29.93
N HIS A 340 -29.15 32.57 -29.55
CA HIS A 340 -29.11 32.12 -28.17
C HIS A 340 -27.86 32.62 -27.43
N THR A 341 -26.69 32.59 -28.07
CA THR A 341 -25.46 33.08 -27.43
C THR A 341 -25.53 34.59 -27.13
N PHE A 342 -26.03 35.42 -28.05
CA PHE A 342 -26.25 36.85 -27.78
C PHE A 342 -27.26 37.07 -26.65
N THR A 343 -28.34 36.28 -26.66
CA THR A 343 -29.38 36.34 -25.62
C THR A 343 -28.80 36.00 -24.24
N ASN A 344 -27.93 35.00 -24.16
CA ASN A 344 -27.26 34.57 -22.92
C ASN A 344 -26.29 35.63 -22.41
N ILE A 345 -25.44 36.19 -23.27
CA ILE A 345 -24.50 37.26 -22.87
C ILE A 345 -25.29 38.50 -22.40
N ALA A 346 -26.34 38.88 -23.13
CA ALA A 346 -27.20 39.99 -22.73
C ALA A 346 -27.92 39.74 -21.40
N ASN A 347 -28.38 38.50 -21.16
CA ASN A 347 -28.96 38.10 -19.87
C ASN A 347 -27.95 38.19 -18.71
N ASN A 348 -26.74 37.66 -18.91
CA ASN A 348 -25.66 37.74 -17.91
C ASN A 348 -25.27 39.19 -17.61
N PHE A 349 -25.31 40.06 -18.63
CA PHE A 349 -25.10 41.50 -18.45
C PHE A 349 -26.24 42.14 -17.65
N GLU A 350 -27.50 41.84 -17.96
CA GLU A 350 -28.66 42.30 -17.21
C GLU A 350 -28.62 41.86 -15.74
N GLU A 351 -28.25 40.61 -15.46
CA GLU A 351 -28.13 40.08 -14.10
C GLU A 351 -27.04 40.80 -13.30
N LYS A 352 -25.87 41.05 -13.90
CA LYS A 352 -24.83 41.87 -13.27
C LYS A 352 -25.34 43.28 -13.01
N LEU A 353 -26.02 43.92 -13.96
CA LEU A 353 -26.62 45.24 -13.75
C LEU A 353 -27.65 45.25 -12.61
N LYS A 354 -28.52 44.23 -12.52
CA LYS A 354 -29.48 44.07 -11.42
C LYS A 354 -28.78 43.89 -10.07
N GLY A 355 -27.72 43.08 -10.03
CA GLY A 355 -26.90 42.92 -8.83
C GLY A 355 -26.26 44.24 -8.36
N LEU A 356 -25.85 45.09 -9.30
CA LEU A 356 -25.35 46.44 -8.99
C LEU A 356 -26.48 47.38 -8.53
N GLN A 357 -27.66 47.32 -9.13
CA GLN A 357 -28.82 48.11 -8.70
C GLN A 357 -29.23 47.79 -7.24
N ALA A 358 -29.07 46.54 -6.80
CA ALA A 358 -29.39 46.10 -5.45
C ALA A 358 -28.38 46.55 -4.37
N LYS A 359 -27.21 47.09 -4.75
CA LYS A 359 -26.21 47.62 -3.80
C LYS A 359 -26.59 49.05 -3.34
N ASP A 360 -26.40 49.32 -2.05
CA ASP A 360 -26.65 50.64 -1.42
C ASP A 360 -25.61 51.71 -1.77
N LYS A 361 -24.36 51.30 -2.04
CA LYS A 361 -23.29 52.20 -2.49
C LYS A 361 -22.61 51.63 -3.73
N LEU A 362 -22.61 52.41 -4.80
CA LEU A 362 -21.96 52.08 -6.06
C LEU A 362 -20.59 52.75 -6.15
N GLY A 363 -19.55 51.98 -6.46
CA GLY A 363 -18.25 52.51 -6.87
C GLY A 363 -18.07 52.43 -8.37
N GLY A 364 -17.26 53.33 -8.96
CA GLY A 364 -16.93 53.25 -10.40
C GLY A 364 -16.26 51.92 -10.80
N ASN A 365 -15.53 51.29 -9.87
CA ASN A 365 -14.87 50.00 -10.10
C ASN A 365 -15.87 48.83 -10.23
N ASP A 366 -17.09 48.97 -9.72
CA ASP A 366 -18.13 47.93 -9.83
C ASP A 366 -18.60 47.74 -11.28
N PHE A 367 -18.32 48.70 -12.17
CA PHE A 367 -18.71 48.67 -13.58
C PHE A 367 -17.66 47.98 -14.47
N LEU A 368 -16.44 47.76 -13.98
CA LEU A 368 -15.37 47.12 -14.76
C LEU A 368 -15.71 45.68 -15.21
N PRO A 369 -16.37 44.82 -14.40
CA PRO A 369 -16.75 43.49 -14.84
C PRO A 369 -17.79 43.46 -15.98
N LEU A 370 -18.39 44.60 -16.33
CA LEU A 370 -19.32 44.74 -17.46
C LEU A 370 -18.59 44.93 -18.79
N THR A 371 -17.35 45.44 -18.79
CA THR A 371 -16.61 45.68 -20.03
C THR A 371 -16.22 44.38 -20.73
N ILE A 372 -16.01 43.30 -19.98
CA ILE A 372 -15.71 41.96 -20.52
C ILE A 372 -16.86 41.48 -21.40
N HIS A 373 -18.09 41.58 -20.91
CA HIS A 373 -19.29 41.16 -21.64
C HIS A 373 -19.56 42.02 -22.88
N LEU A 374 -19.19 43.31 -22.85
CA LEU A 374 -19.27 44.17 -24.04
C LEU A 374 -18.25 43.77 -25.11
N ASP A 375 -17.05 43.37 -24.68
CA ASP A 375 -16.02 42.86 -25.59
C ASP A 375 -16.43 41.52 -26.20
N GLU A 376 -17.03 40.61 -25.41
CA GLU A 376 -17.61 39.36 -25.91
C GLU A 376 -18.68 39.61 -26.99
N LEU A 377 -19.63 40.52 -26.76
CA LEU A 377 -20.64 40.89 -27.76
C LEU A 377 -20.02 41.50 -29.03
N LEU A 378 -18.96 42.31 -28.88
CA LEU A 378 -18.27 42.91 -30.00
C LEU A 378 -17.53 41.85 -30.85
N ASN A 379 -16.81 40.93 -30.19
CA ASN A 379 -16.09 39.84 -30.83
C ASN A 379 -17.06 38.91 -31.57
N LEU A 380 -18.18 38.58 -30.95
CA LEU A 380 -19.24 37.77 -31.55
C LEU A 380 -19.85 38.47 -32.77
N SER A 381 -20.11 39.78 -32.67
CA SER A 381 -20.63 40.61 -33.77
C SER A 381 -19.68 40.64 -34.98
N ASN A 382 -18.38 40.83 -34.74
CA ASN A 382 -17.36 40.79 -35.79
C ASN A 382 -17.22 39.38 -36.42
N THR A 383 -17.37 38.33 -35.61
CA THR A 383 -17.30 36.95 -36.09
C THR A 383 -18.46 36.65 -37.06
N ILE A 384 -19.69 37.03 -36.71
CA ILE A 384 -20.86 36.85 -37.59
C ILE A 384 -20.72 37.65 -38.88
N GLU A 385 -20.25 38.90 -38.82
CA GLU A 385 -20.01 39.73 -40.01
C GLU A 385 -19.00 39.05 -40.95
N SER A 386 -17.90 38.51 -40.42
CA SER A 386 -16.89 37.81 -41.20
C SER A 386 -17.43 36.51 -41.84
N LEU A 387 -18.27 35.76 -41.13
CA LEU A 387 -18.90 34.54 -41.63
C LEU A 387 -19.95 34.85 -42.70
N GLY A 388 -20.78 35.88 -42.49
CA GLY A 388 -21.76 36.36 -43.45
C GLY A 388 -21.13 36.80 -44.76
N LEU A 389 -20.00 37.52 -44.71
CA LEU A 389 -19.24 37.91 -45.90
C LEU A 389 -18.70 36.70 -46.67
N ARG A 390 -18.16 35.68 -45.99
CA ARG A 390 -17.63 34.46 -46.65
C ARG A 390 -18.72 33.65 -47.35
N ILE A 391 -19.90 33.53 -46.73
CA ILE A 391 -21.02 32.79 -47.31
C ILE A 391 -21.59 33.54 -48.53
N ASN A 392 -21.70 34.86 -48.45
CA ASN A 392 -22.24 35.68 -49.55
C ASN A 392 -21.27 35.75 -50.75
N GLN A 393 -19.95 35.73 -50.51
CA GLN A 393 -18.94 35.63 -51.57
C GLN A 393 -19.00 34.29 -52.32
N ASN A 394 -19.30 33.19 -51.62
CA ASN A 394 -19.51 31.89 -52.24
C ASN A 394 -20.88 31.73 -52.93
N ALA A 395 -21.81 32.67 -52.71
CA ALA A 395 -23.16 32.67 -53.28
C ALA A 395 -23.34 33.60 -54.49
N ALA A 396 -22.30 34.31 -54.94
CA ALA A 396 -22.37 35.15 -56.15
C ALA A 396 -22.52 34.25 -57.41
N PRO A 397 -23.43 34.60 -58.35
CA PRO A 397 -23.86 33.69 -59.40
C PRO A 397 -22.87 33.63 -60.57
N VAL A 398 -22.74 32.43 -61.13
CA VAL A 398 -22.25 32.16 -62.49
C VAL A 398 -23.17 32.91 -63.46
N ALA A 399 -22.80 34.12 -63.87
CA ALA A 399 -23.57 34.90 -64.84
C ALA A 399 -23.15 34.55 -66.27
N ASP A 400 -24.09 33.92 -66.98
CA ASP A 400 -24.31 33.85 -68.44
C ASP A 400 -23.14 34.13 -69.40
N THR A 401 -22.55 33.05 -69.93
CA THR A 401 -21.83 33.06 -71.20
C THR A 401 -22.83 32.86 -72.36
N SER A 402 -23.66 33.86 -72.64
CA SER A 402 -24.41 33.94 -73.92
C SER A 402 -24.00 35.20 -74.68
N ALA A 403 -22.76 35.18 -75.20
CA ALA A 403 -22.34 36.07 -76.28
C ALA A 403 -21.77 35.20 -77.40
N ALA A 404 -22.58 34.99 -78.44
CA ALA A 404 -22.13 34.40 -79.70
C ALA A 404 -21.03 35.27 -80.33
N PRO A 405 -19.87 34.71 -80.73
CA PRO A 405 -18.92 35.45 -81.53
C PRO A 405 -19.27 35.30 -83.01
N ALA A 406 -19.44 36.44 -83.67
CA ALA A 406 -19.55 36.56 -85.11
C ALA A 406 -18.28 36.04 -85.81
N ARG A 407 -18.50 35.41 -86.97
CA ARG A 407 -17.49 34.98 -87.94
C ARG A 407 -16.49 36.08 -88.28
N CYS A 408 -15.20 35.74 -88.26
CA CYS A 408 -14.21 36.27 -89.19
C CYS A 408 -13.06 35.26 -89.36
N ILE A 409 -12.93 34.71 -90.58
CA ILE A 409 -11.75 34.00 -91.10
C ILE A 409 -10.89 35.06 -91.79
N PRO A 410 -9.54 35.03 -91.67
CA PRO A 410 -8.76 34.52 -92.80
C PRO A 410 -7.59 33.60 -92.41
N SER A 411 -7.20 32.83 -93.41
CA SER A 411 -6.18 31.79 -93.46
C SER A 411 -4.74 32.33 -93.44
N SER A 412 -3.79 31.52 -92.93
CA SER A 412 -2.64 31.01 -93.71
C SER A 412 -1.64 30.21 -92.83
N ARG A 413 -1.70 28.88 -92.99
CA ARG A 413 -0.61 27.98 -93.40
C ARG A 413 0.79 28.10 -92.74
N LYS A 414 1.18 27.08 -91.94
CA LYS A 414 2.42 26.27 -92.13
C LYS A 414 2.53 25.06 -91.18
N SER A 415 2.26 23.88 -91.75
CA SER A 415 2.97 22.58 -91.70
C SER A 415 3.95 22.18 -90.56
N LEU A 416 3.61 21.03 -89.93
CA LEU A 416 4.40 19.80 -89.68
C LEU A 416 5.49 19.76 -88.54
N PRO A 417 5.87 18.58 -87.97
CA PRO A 417 5.05 17.65 -87.17
C PRO A 417 5.79 16.92 -85.98
N ILE A 418 5.05 16.14 -85.17
CA ILE A 418 5.37 14.84 -84.52
C ILE A 418 6.64 14.71 -83.60
N GLN A 419 6.46 14.48 -82.28
CA GLN A 419 6.68 13.18 -81.58
C GLN A 419 6.49 13.29 -80.03
N PRO A 420 6.08 12.20 -79.34
CA PRO A 420 5.87 12.12 -77.89
C PRO A 420 7.00 11.40 -77.13
N MET A 421 7.15 11.61 -75.81
CA MET A 421 7.59 10.59 -74.84
C MET A 421 7.65 11.12 -73.39
N VAL A 422 6.92 10.43 -72.50
CA VAL A 422 7.38 9.86 -71.20
C VAL A 422 7.92 10.83 -70.14
N VAL A 423 7.19 11.00 -69.02
CA VAL A 423 7.25 10.20 -67.78
C VAL A 423 5.89 10.27 -67.10
#